data_AF-A0A2D9H769-F1
#
_entry.id   AF-A0A2D9H769-F1
#
_cell.length_a   1.000
_cell.length_b   1.000
_cell.length_c   1.000
_cell.angle_alpha   90.00
_cell.angle_beta   90.00
_cell.angle_gamma   90.00
#
_symmetry.space_group_name_H-M   'P 1'
#
loop_
_entity.id
_entity.type
_entity.pdbx_description
1 polymer ?
#
loop_
_entity_poly.entity_id
_entity_poly.type
_entity_poly.pdbx_seq_one_letter_code
_entity_poly.pdbx_strand_id
1 'polypeptide(L)'
;MTRYKYGPWDDRYYPVVGALVSRGLLRYVKGRRGSVALAPTPAGKALATELTQDPLWQTTADRCAAIAEASAGLTGNAVKELIYARLADLMDRPHREVIT
;
A
#
# COMPACT_ATOMS: atom_id res chain seq x y z
N MET A 1 -15.97 -3.33 -10.44
CA MET A 1 -14.67 -3.36 -9.73
C MET A 1 -14.01 -2.03 -9.94
N THR A 2 -13.97 -1.18 -8.91
CA THR A 2 -13.27 0.11 -9.00
C THR A 2 -11.77 -0.16 -9.00
N ARG A 3 -11.07 0.31 -10.05
CA ARG A 3 -9.62 0.14 -10.17
C ARG A 3 -8.96 1.13 -9.19
N TYR A 4 -8.54 0.61 -8.05
CA TYR A 4 -7.90 1.41 -7.01
C TYR A 4 -6.67 2.14 -7.55
N LYS A 5 -6.62 3.44 -7.32
CA LYS A 5 -5.65 4.39 -7.91
C LYS A 5 -4.20 4.19 -7.48
N TYR A 6 -3.89 3.20 -6.65
CA TYR A 6 -2.54 2.93 -6.13
C TYR A 6 -2.11 1.47 -6.31
N GLY A 7 -2.73 0.76 -7.27
CA GLY A 7 -2.40 -0.61 -7.64
C GLY A 7 -1.78 -0.72 -9.03
N PRO A 8 -1.70 -1.94 -9.60
CA PRO A 8 -1.15 -2.22 -10.94
C PRO A 8 -1.74 -1.41 -12.11
N TRP A 9 -2.85 -0.72 -11.86
CA TRP A 9 -3.58 0.10 -12.82
C TRP A 9 -3.10 1.56 -12.84
N ASP A 10 -2.27 1.98 -11.87
CA ASP A 10 -1.58 3.27 -11.86
C ASP A 10 -0.24 3.13 -12.62
N ASP A 11 0.02 4.03 -13.56
CA ASP A 11 1.22 4.03 -14.40
C ASP A 11 2.53 4.15 -13.61
N ARG A 12 2.47 4.70 -12.39
CA ARG A 12 3.62 4.83 -11.49
C ARG A 12 3.88 3.58 -10.65
N TYR A 13 2.91 2.67 -10.54
CA TYR A 13 3.02 1.50 -9.67
C TYR A 13 4.26 0.66 -9.99
N TYR A 14 4.39 0.23 -11.24
CA TYR A 14 5.50 -0.63 -11.66
C TYR A 14 6.87 0.06 -11.64
N PRO A 15 7.01 1.34 -12.06
CA PRO A 15 8.22 2.10 -11.84
C PRO A 15 8.66 2.17 -10.37
N VAL A 16 7.73 2.45 -9.45
CA VAL A 16 8.04 2.51 -8.00
C VAL A 16 8.46 1.13 -7.48
N VAL A 17 7.72 0.07 -7.82
CA VAL A 17 8.08 -1.30 -7.44
C VAL A 17 9.45 -1.68 -7.98
N GLY A 18 9.73 -1.41 -9.25
CA GLY A 18 11.03 -1.67 -9.87
C GLY A 18 12.17 -0.94 -9.18
N ALA A 19 11.94 0.32 -8.80
CA ALA A 19 12.92 1.16 -8.11
C ALA A 19 13.18 0.73 -6.65
N LEU A 20 12.21 0.11 -5.99
CA LEU A 20 12.38 -0.47 -4.64
C LEU A 20 13.07 -1.84 -4.71
N VAL A 21 12.74 -2.64 -5.73
CA VAL A 21 13.39 -3.94 -5.98
C VAL A 21 14.85 -3.76 -6.36
N SER A 22 15.17 -2.81 -7.26
CA SER A 22 16.56 -2.54 -7.68
C SER A 22 17.45 -2.04 -6.54
N ARG A 23 16.86 -1.37 -5.54
CA ARG A 23 17.53 -0.95 -4.30
C ARG A 23 17.58 -2.03 -3.23
N GLY A 24 17.08 -3.23 -3.49
CA GLY A 24 17.08 -4.34 -2.54
C GLY A 24 16.13 -4.13 -1.34
N LEU A 25 15.16 -3.21 -1.43
CA LEU A 25 14.20 -2.92 -0.35
C LEU A 25 12.97 -3.83 -0.42
N LEU A 26 12.59 -4.26 -1.63
CA LEU A 26 11.54 -5.25 -1.88
C LEU A 26 12.07 -6.44 -2.66
N ARG A 27 11.37 -7.57 -2.59
CA ARG A 27 11.58 -8.74 -3.44
C ARG A 27 10.27 -9.35 -3.90
N TYR A 28 10.29 -9.96 -5.08
CA TYR A 28 9.19 -10.79 -5.55
C TYR A 28 9.16 -12.11 -4.78
N VAL A 29 7.96 -12.55 -4.41
CA VAL A 29 7.70 -13.84 -3.78
C VAL A 29 6.50 -14.51 -4.43
N LYS A 30 6.41 -15.84 -4.31
CA LYS A 30 5.24 -16.58 -4.81
C LYS A 30 4.02 -16.25 -3.94
N GLY A 31 2.99 -15.72 -4.57
CA GLY A 31 1.68 -15.50 -3.98
C GLY A 31 0.79 -16.74 -4.05
N ARG A 32 -0.46 -16.60 -3.59
CA ARG A 32 -1.46 -17.68 -3.66
C ARG A 32 -1.88 -17.95 -5.09
N ARG A 33 -2.20 -19.22 -5.41
CA ARG A 33 -2.69 -19.65 -6.74
C ARG A 33 -1.76 -19.25 -7.89
N GLY A 34 -0.45 -19.25 -7.66
CA GLY A 34 0.54 -18.91 -8.71
C GLY A 34 0.68 -17.41 -8.99
N SER A 35 0.02 -16.54 -8.22
CA SER A 35 0.23 -15.10 -8.32
C SER A 35 1.63 -14.69 -7.89
N VAL A 36 2.04 -13.47 -8.28
CA VAL A 36 3.25 -12.82 -7.80
C VAL A 36 2.87 -11.88 -6.66
N ALA A 37 3.63 -11.92 -5.58
CA ALA A 37 3.49 -11.01 -4.45
C ALA A 37 4.82 -10.27 -4.20
N LEU A 38 4.75 -9.20 -3.42
CA LEU A 38 5.91 -8.43 -2.97
C LEU A 38 6.09 -8.64 -1.47
N ALA A 39 7.34 -8.78 -1.04
CA ALA A 39 7.70 -8.81 0.37
C ALA A 39 8.86 -7.84 0.65
N PRO A 40 8.85 -7.12 1.78
CA PRO A 40 9.99 -6.31 2.18
C PRO A 40 11.17 -7.20 2.56
N THR A 41 12.38 -6.77 2.19
CA THR A 41 13.63 -7.38 2.63
C THR A 41 13.96 -6.90 4.06
N PRO A 42 14.94 -7.51 4.75
CA PRO A 42 15.43 -6.98 6.02
C PRO A 42 15.86 -5.51 5.93
N ALA A 43 16.57 -5.12 4.86
CA ALA A 43 16.96 -3.74 4.61
C ALA A 43 15.75 -2.81 4.41
N GLY A 44 14.74 -3.26 3.65
CA GLY A 44 13.49 -2.51 3.47
C GLY A 44 12.73 -2.30 4.78
N LYS A 45 12.68 -3.32 5.65
CA LYS A 45 12.06 -3.20 6.98
C LYS A 45 12.83 -2.22 7.87
N ALA A 46 14.16 -2.32 7.91
CA ALA A 46 15.00 -1.43 8.70
C ALA A 46 14.83 0.04 8.28
N LEU A 47 14.87 0.32 6.98
CA LEU A 47 14.63 1.66 6.45
C LEU A 47 13.21 2.16 6.78
N ALA A 48 12.19 1.32 6.64
CA ALA A 48 10.83 1.70 7.01
C ALA A 48 10.73 2.07 8.50
N THR A 49 11.40 1.34 9.39
CA THR A 49 11.49 1.67 10.82
C THR A 49 12.24 2.97 11.07
N GLU A 50 13.34 3.24 10.36
CA GLU A 50 14.06 4.51 10.46
C GLU A 50 13.17 5.69 10.05
N LEU A 51 12.43 5.55 8.95
CA LEU A 51 11.49 6.57 8.49
C LEU A 51 10.40 6.85 9.52
N THR A 52 9.97 5.88 10.34
CA THR A 52 8.97 6.19 11.37
C THR A 52 9.50 7.06 12.51
N GLN A 53 10.82 7.22 12.63
CA GLN A 53 11.45 8.10 13.62
C GLN A 53 11.71 9.52 13.08
N ASP A 54 11.57 9.74 11.77
CA ASP A 54 11.74 11.04 11.15
C ASP A 54 10.44 11.87 11.31
N PRO A 55 10.51 13.08 11.92
CA PRO A 55 9.35 13.97 12.07
C PRO A 55 8.61 14.25 10.76
N LEU A 56 9.30 14.26 9.61
CA LEU A 56 8.67 14.46 8.30
C LEU A 56 7.68 13.33 7.93
N TRP A 57 7.88 12.15 8.50
CA TRP A 57 7.10 10.95 8.21
C TRP A 57 6.13 10.57 9.32
N GLN A 58 6.14 11.27 10.47
CA GLN A 58 5.33 10.93 11.63
C GLN A 58 3.84 10.77 11.30
N THR A 59 3.25 11.73 10.58
CA THR A 59 1.83 11.64 10.18
C THR A 59 1.53 10.41 9.32
N THR A 60 2.46 10.01 8.46
CA THR A 60 2.31 8.80 7.64
C THR A 60 2.44 7.54 8.50
N ALA A 61 3.40 7.52 9.43
CA ALA A 61 3.60 6.41 10.36
C ALA A 61 2.36 6.20 11.24
N ASP A 62 1.79 7.27 11.80
CA ASP A 62 0.58 7.21 12.63
C ASP A 62 -0.62 6.65 11.86
N ARG A 63 -0.81 7.11 10.61
CA ARG A 63 -1.86 6.60 9.72
C ARG A 63 -1.68 5.12 9.39
N CYS A 64 -0.45 4.69 9.10
CA CYS A 64 -0.15 3.28 8.85
C CYS A 64 -0.45 2.42 10.08
N ALA A 65 -0.09 2.89 11.28
CA ALA A 65 -0.37 2.19 12.53
C ALA A 65 -1.89 2.06 12.78
N ALA A 66 -2.63 3.15 12.64
CA ALA A 66 -4.09 3.15 12.80
C ALA A 66 -4.78 2.20 11.81
N ILE A 67 -4.34 2.17 10.55
CA ILE A 67 -4.88 1.24 9.54
C ILE A 67 -4.54 -0.21 9.91
N ALA A 68 -3.31 -0.49 10.35
CA ALA A 68 -2.89 -1.82 10.74
C ALA A 68 -3.70 -2.36 11.92
N GLU A 69 -3.96 -1.52 12.92
CA GLU A 69 -4.82 -1.84 14.06
C GLU A 69 -6.27 -2.07 13.63
N ALA A 70 -6.87 -1.13 12.89
CA ALA A 70 -8.26 -1.20 12.47
C ALA A 70 -8.56 -2.34 11.48
N SER A 71 -7.56 -2.83 10.76
CA SER A 71 -7.69 -3.94 9.81
C SER A 71 -7.20 -5.28 10.34
N ALA A 72 -6.76 -5.34 11.60
CA ALA A 72 -6.31 -6.59 12.23
C ALA A 72 -7.41 -7.67 12.15
N GLY A 73 -7.04 -8.85 11.65
CA GLY A 73 -7.97 -9.98 11.47
C GLY A 73 -8.88 -9.90 10.24
N LEU A 74 -8.89 -8.78 9.50
CA LEU A 74 -9.67 -8.67 8.27
C LEU A 74 -8.93 -9.33 7.10
N THR A 75 -9.69 -10.02 6.24
CA THR A 75 -9.17 -10.47 4.95
C THR A 75 -9.11 -9.29 3.97
N GLY A 76 -8.25 -9.38 2.95
CA GLY A 76 -8.22 -8.38 1.88
C GLY A 76 -9.59 -8.19 1.19
N ASN A 77 -10.42 -9.24 1.13
CA ASN A 77 -11.79 -9.11 0.63
C ASN A 77 -12.69 -8.33 1.59
N ALA A 78 -12.61 -8.59 2.90
CA ALA A 78 -13.38 -7.85 3.91
C ALA A 78 -13.02 -6.36 3.91
N VAL A 79 -11.73 -6.03 3.81
CA VAL A 79 -11.26 -4.63 3.68
C VAL A 79 -11.82 -4.00 2.41
N LYS A 80 -11.78 -4.70 1.27
CA LYS A 80 -12.33 -4.22 -0.01
C LYS A 80 -13.83 -3.92 0.08
N GLU A 81 -14.61 -4.79 0.73
CA GLU A 81 -16.05 -4.54 0.92
C GLU A 81 -16.31 -3.33 1.82
N LEU A 82 -15.52 -3.13 2.89
CA LEU A 82 -15.63 -1.92 3.73
C LEU A 82 -15.33 -0.65 2.94
N ILE A 83 -14.30 -0.67 2.09
CA ILE A 83 -13.96 0.48 1.24
C ILE A 83 -15.11 0.78 0.27
N TYR A 84 -15.68 -0.25 -0.38
CA TYR A 84 -16.85 -0.04 -1.24
C TYR A 84 -18.07 0.48 -0.49
N ALA A 85 -18.33 -0.03 0.73
CA ALA A 85 -19.50 0.38 1.49
C ALA A 85 -19.39 1.79 2.09
N ARG A 86 -18.17 2.28 2.38
CA ARG A 86 -17.96 3.51 3.15
C ARG A 86 -17.29 4.63 2.37
N LEU A 87 -16.58 4.32 1.30
CA LEU A 87 -15.72 5.26 0.58
C LEU A 87 -15.96 5.23 -0.94
N ALA A 88 -17.09 4.68 -1.41
CA ALA A 88 -17.39 4.57 -2.85
C ALA A 88 -17.21 5.90 -3.60
N ASP A 89 -17.77 6.99 -3.06
CA ASP A 89 -17.72 8.32 -3.70
C ASP A 89 -16.29 8.87 -3.78
N LEU A 90 -15.46 8.61 -2.76
CA LEU A 90 -14.03 8.97 -2.76
C LEU A 90 -13.27 8.17 -3.82
N MET A 91 -13.69 6.94 -4.08
CA MET A 91 -13.05 6.06 -5.05
C MET A 91 -13.42 6.39 -6.50
N ASP A 92 -14.56 7.03 -6.75
CA ASP A 92 -15.07 7.40 -8.09
C ASP A 92 -14.55 8.76 -8.63
N ARG A 93 -13.53 9.32 -7.99
CA ARG A 93 -12.94 10.61 -8.39
C ARG A 93 -12.00 10.47 -9.59
N PRO A 94 -11.65 11.55 -10.32
CA PRO A 94 -10.56 11.54 -11.28
C PRO A 94 -9.21 11.11 -10.67
N HIS A 95 -8.33 10.51 -11.48
CA HIS A 95 -6.96 10.22 -11.04
C HIS A 95 -6.22 11.53 -10.70
N ARG A 96 -5.36 11.48 -9.67
CA ARG A 96 -4.45 12.58 -9.27
C ARG A 96 -5.13 13.85 -8.76
N GLU A 97 -6.42 13.78 -8.44
CA GLU A 97 -7.12 14.86 -7.76
C GLU A 97 -6.83 14.80 -6.24
N VAL A 98 -6.50 15.96 -5.65
CA VAL A 98 -6.23 16.08 -4.21
C VAL A 98 -7.53 15.91 -3.43
N ILE A 99 -7.52 15.04 -2.42
CA ILE A 99 -8.62 14.95 -1.46
C ILE A 99 -8.43 16.09 -0.47
N THR A 100 -9.22 17.15 -0.63
CA THR A 100 -9.37 18.28 0.31
C THR A 100 -10.28 17.91 1.46
#